data_AF-E6WYE7-F1
#
_entry.id   AF-E6WYE7-F1
#
_cell.length_a   1.000
_cell.length_b   1.000
_cell.length_c   1.000
_cell.angle_alpha   90.00
_cell.angle_beta   90.00
_cell.angle_gamma   90.00
#
_symmetry.space_group_name_H-M   'P 1'
#
loop_
_entity.id
_entity.type
_entity.pdbx_description
1 polymer ?
#
loop_
_entity_poly.entity_id
_entity_poly.type
_entity_poly.pdbx_seq_one_letter_code
_entity_poly.pdbx_strand_id
1 'polypeptide(L)'
;MNIYLLSQDENTGYDTYDSMVVYAEDEDQARKISPDGAYAWVNNGWCFLPHKQKCAEPEERGDWANKLENIKVKFLGTTDRDVKPGVICASFNAG
;
A
#
# COMPACT_ATOMS: atom_id res chain seq x y z
N MET A 1 6.43 -13.45 -9.73
CA MET A 1 5.72 -12.51 -8.85
C MET A 1 5.85 -12.95 -7.40
N ASN A 2 6.20 -12.02 -6.50
CA ASN A 2 6.30 -12.28 -5.06
C ASN A 2 5.00 -11.88 -4.35
N ILE A 3 4.75 -12.51 -3.22
CA ILE A 3 3.59 -12.24 -2.35
C ILE A 3 4.14 -11.69 -1.05
N TYR A 4 3.64 -10.53 -0.63
CA TYR A 4 4.04 -9.86 0.60
C TYR A 4 2.84 -9.54 1.47
N LEU A 5 3.00 -9.66 2.79
CA LEU A 5 2.15 -9.05 3.79
C LEU A 5 2.76 -7.71 4.19
N LEU A 6 1.97 -6.65 4.09
CA LEU A 6 2.29 -5.31 4.56
C LEU A 6 1.40 -4.99 5.75
N SER A 7 1.98 -4.38 6.78
CA SER A 7 1.22 -3.90 7.95
C SER A 7 1.84 -2.62 8.50
N GLN A 8 1.10 -1.89 9.32
CA GLN A 8 1.56 -0.65 9.95
C GLN A 8 0.97 -0.49 11.36
N ASP A 9 1.64 0.28 12.21
CA ASP A 9 1.20 0.53 13.60
C ASP A 9 1.00 2.04 13.90
N GLU A 10 1.08 2.91 12.88
CA GLU A 10 0.96 4.37 12.96
C GLU A 10 -0.51 4.82 13.13
N ASN A 11 -1.40 4.34 12.26
CA ASN A 11 -2.80 4.72 12.18
C ASN A 11 -3.70 3.57 12.66
N THR A 12 -3.96 3.50 13.96
CA THR A 12 -4.65 2.37 14.63
C THR A 12 -6.08 2.70 15.09
N GLY A 13 -6.61 3.85 14.67
CA GLY A 13 -7.95 4.30 14.99
C GLY A 13 -9.04 3.67 14.12
N TYR A 14 -10.14 4.37 13.99
CA TYR A 14 -11.24 4.02 13.08
C TYR A 14 -10.97 4.55 11.68
N ASP A 15 -11.58 3.90 10.70
CA ASP A 15 -11.48 4.24 9.28
C ASP A 15 -10.04 4.21 8.76
N THR A 16 -9.24 3.26 9.27
CA THR A 16 -7.84 3.06 8.86
C THR A 16 -7.57 1.63 8.39
N TYR A 17 -6.62 1.50 7.48
CA TYR A 17 -6.07 0.22 7.03
C TYR A 17 -5.06 -0.31 8.05
N ASP A 18 -5.17 -1.59 8.38
CA ASP A 18 -4.27 -2.28 9.30
C ASP A 18 -3.15 -3.02 8.56
N SER A 19 -3.55 -3.77 7.52
CA SER A 19 -2.66 -4.63 6.76
C SER A 19 -3.20 -4.93 5.38
N MET A 20 -2.33 -5.38 4.48
CA MET A 20 -2.70 -5.85 3.15
C MET A 20 -1.75 -6.94 2.64
N VAL A 21 -2.27 -7.82 1.80
CA VAL A 21 -1.47 -8.78 1.02
C VAL A 21 -1.40 -8.29 -0.41
N VAL A 22 -0.20 -8.25 -0.99
CA VAL A 22 0.04 -7.72 -2.33
C VAL A 22 0.87 -8.68 -3.18
N TYR A 23 0.67 -8.57 -4.49
CA TYR A 23 1.64 -8.99 -5.50
C TYR A 23 2.61 -7.85 -5.79
N ALA A 24 3.92 -8.12 -5.74
CA ALA A 24 4.96 -7.17 -6.16
C ALA A 24 6.22 -7.91 -6.64
N GLU A 25 7.06 -7.22 -7.41
CA GLU A 25 8.34 -7.79 -7.88
C GLU A 25 9.39 -7.88 -6.77
N ASP A 26 9.39 -6.91 -5.86
CA ASP A 26 10.32 -6.83 -4.73
C ASP A 26 9.67 -6.06 -3.56
N GLU A 27 10.39 -6.02 -2.43
CA GLU A 27 9.93 -5.35 -1.21
C GLU A 27 9.75 -3.84 -1.37
N ASP A 28 10.62 -3.17 -2.15
CA ASP A 28 10.54 -1.72 -2.36
C ASP A 28 9.33 -1.34 -3.21
N GLN A 29 8.98 -2.17 -4.20
CA GLN A 29 7.74 -2.01 -4.96
C GLN A 29 6.53 -2.33 -4.11
N ALA A 30 6.60 -3.35 -3.26
CA ALA A 30 5.50 -3.71 -2.36
C ALA A 30 5.12 -2.55 -1.45
N ARG A 31 6.11 -1.85 -0.85
CA ARG A 31 5.90 -0.67 0.02
C ARG A 31 5.13 0.46 -0.67
N LYS A 32 5.29 0.62 -1.99
CA LYS A 32 4.68 1.71 -2.77
C LYS A 32 3.24 1.45 -3.20
N ILE A 33 2.69 0.27 -2.87
CA ILE A 33 1.30 -0.08 -3.18
C ILE A 33 0.37 0.56 -2.14
N SER A 34 -0.69 1.21 -2.59
CA SER A 34 -1.76 1.71 -1.73
C SER A 34 -2.80 0.61 -1.46
N PRO A 35 -3.31 0.46 -0.21
CA PRO A 35 -4.35 -0.52 0.11
C PRO A 35 -5.64 -0.39 -0.72
N ASP A 36 -6.00 0.83 -1.12
CA ASP A 36 -7.19 1.15 -1.93
C ASP A 36 -6.91 1.31 -3.43
N GLY A 37 -5.63 1.29 -3.85
CA GLY A 37 -5.21 1.61 -5.21
C GLY A 37 -5.50 3.03 -5.71
N ALA A 38 -5.98 3.93 -4.85
CA ALA A 38 -6.31 5.32 -5.17
C ALA A 38 -5.12 6.28 -5.00
N TYR A 39 -4.06 5.83 -4.34
CA TYR A 39 -2.84 6.61 -4.11
C TYR A 39 -1.63 6.00 -4.81
N ALA A 40 -0.67 6.84 -5.19
CA ALA A 40 0.67 6.44 -5.62
C ALA A 40 1.74 7.15 -4.79
N TRP A 41 2.87 6.47 -4.57
CA TRP A 41 4.03 7.07 -3.91
C TRP A 41 4.85 7.92 -4.90
N VAL A 42 4.85 9.24 -4.75
CA VAL A 42 5.54 10.19 -5.63
C VAL A 42 6.24 11.25 -4.77
N ASN A 43 7.45 11.68 -5.15
CA ASN A 43 8.19 12.74 -4.44
C ASN A 43 8.26 12.55 -2.92
N ASN A 44 8.44 11.30 -2.46
CA ASN A 44 8.52 10.94 -1.04
C ASN A 44 7.24 11.17 -0.22
N GLY A 45 6.07 11.09 -0.86
CA GLY A 45 4.78 11.06 -0.17
C GLY A 45 3.68 10.37 -0.98
N TRP A 46 2.52 10.19 -0.37
CA TRP A 46 1.33 9.67 -1.04
C TRP A 46 0.67 10.76 -1.85
N CYS A 47 0.31 10.46 -3.09
CA CYS A 47 -0.47 11.35 -3.92
C CYS A 47 -1.76 10.67 -4.36
N PHE A 48 -2.89 11.33 -4.09
CA PHE A 48 -4.19 10.89 -4.55
C PHE A 48 -4.30 11.00 -6.07
N LEU A 49 -4.71 9.90 -6.71
CA LEU A 49 -4.86 9.77 -8.16
C LEU A 49 -6.33 9.56 -8.55
N PRO A 50 -7.21 10.57 -8.38
CA PRO A 50 -8.56 10.46 -8.87
C PRO A 50 -8.52 10.34 -10.40
N HIS A 51 -9.12 9.27 -10.93
CA HIS A 51 -9.27 9.04 -12.37
C HIS A 51 -7.96 9.04 -13.19
N LYS A 52 -6.83 8.65 -12.59
CA LYS A 52 -5.51 8.56 -13.26
C LYS A 52 -5.00 9.90 -13.83
N GLN A 53 -5.43 11.04 -13.27
CA GLN A 53 -4.88 12.34 -13.62
C GLN A 53 -3.60 12.66 -12.85
N LYS A 54 -2.88 13.67 -13.33
CA LYS A 54 -1.56 14.09 -12.85
C LYS A 54 -1.63 14.51 -11.38
N CYS A 55 -0.81 13.88 -10.54
CA CYS A 55 -0.53 14.32 -9.18
C CYS A 55 -0.12 15.81 -9.15
N ALA A 56 -0.79 16.60 -8.31
CA ALA A 56 -0.39 17.98 -8.07
C ALA A 56 0.78 18.04 -7.08
N GLU A 57 0.60 17.49 -5.88
CA GLU A 57 1.62 17.41 -4.81
C GLU A 57 1.29 16.21 -3.89
N PRO A 58 2.27 15.65 -3.15
CA PRO A 58 2.00 14.66 -2.11
C PRO A 58 1.20 15.27 -0.96
N GLU A 59 0.30 14.47 -0.37
CA GLU A 59 -0.50 14.83 0.78
C GLU A 59 -0.29 13.85 1.95
N GLU A 60 -0.53 14.33 3.16
CA GLU A 60 -0.56 13.46 4.33
C GLU A 60 -1.78 12.54 4.28
N ARG A 61 -1.58 11.31 4.74
CA ARG A 61 -2.56 10.24 4.66
C ARG A 61 -2.92 9.77 6.06
N GLY A 62 -4.19 9.93 6.43
CA GLY A 62 -4.67 9.58 7.78
C GLY A 62 -5.12 8.12 7.95
N ASP A 63 -5.37 7.41 6.86
CA ASP A 63 -5.95 6.06 6.84
C ASP A 63 -4.91 4.95 6.60
N TRP A 64 -3.66 5.27 6.29
CA TRP A 64 -2.55 4.32 6.11
C TRP A 64 -1.22 4.96 6.51
N ALA A 65 -0.15 4.18 6.62
CA ALA A 65 1.18 4.70 7.00
C ALA A 65 1.60 5.89 6.12
N ASN A 66 2.02 7.01 6.75
CA ASN A 66 2.39 8.22 6.03
C ASN A 66 3.70 8.08 5.24
N LYS A 67 4.58 7.18 5.69
CA LYS A 67 5.89 6.95 5.09
C LYS A 67 6.16 5.47 4.88
N LEU A 68 6.92 5.16 3.82
CA LEU A 68 7.29 3.78 3.49
C LEU A 68 8.11 3.08 4.60
N GLU A 69 8.86 3.84 5.40
CA GLU A 69 9.65 3.33 6.52
C GLU A 69 8.79 2.82 7.68
N ASN A 70 7.56 3.31 7.82
CA ASN A 70 6.60 2.89 8.85
C ASN A 70 5.82 1.63 8.44
N ILE A 71 6.00 1.15 7.21
CA ILE A 71 5.38 -0.08 6.73
C ILE A 71 6.29 -1.26 7.07
N LYS A 72 5.76 -2.29 7.71
CA LYS A 72 6.46 -3.57 7.89
C LYS A 72 6.15 -4.44 6.69
N VAL A 73 7.18 -5.07 6.12
CA VAL A 73 7.01 -5.99 4.98
C VAL A 73 7.46 -7.38 5.39
N LYS A 74 6.64 -8.38 5.04
CA LYS A 74 6.94 -9.79 5.26
C LYS A 74 6.70 -10.57 3.98
N PHE A 75 7.75 -11.21 3.47
CA PHE A 75 7.64 -12.15 2.35
C PHE A 75 6.80 -13.37 2.76
N LEU A 76 5.81 -13.72 1.94
CA LEU A 76 4.94 -14.88 2.14
C LEU A 76 5.23 -16.03 1.17
N GLY A 77 5.78 -15.73 -0.01
CA GLY A 77 6.05 -16.72 -1.03
C GLY A 77 6.03 -16.15 -2.44
N THR A 78 5.98 -17.03 -3.43
CA THR A 78 5.93 -16.68 -4.86
C THR A 78 4.74 -17.33 -5.53
N THR A 79 4.37 -16.82 -6.71
CA THR A 79 3.43 -17.47 -7.62
C THR A 79 3.97 -17.49 -9.05
N ASP A 80 3.63 -18.56 -9.76
CA ASP A 80 3.87 -18.81 -11.19
C ASP A 80 2.74 -18.29 -12.09
N ARG A 81 1.65 -17.77 -11.50
CA ARG A 81 0.55 -17.19 -12.25
C ARG A 81 0.98 -15.89 -12.93
N ASP A 82 0.46 -15.66 -14.13
CA ASP A 82 0.56 -14.39 -14.83
C ASP A 82 -0.39 -13.36 -14.20
N VAL A 83 0.11 -12.67 -13.16
CA VAL A 83 -0.62 -11.64 -12.40
C VAL A 83 0.16 -10.34 -12.43
N LYS A 84 -0.56 -9.22 -12.33
CA LYS A 84 0.04 -7.89 -12.24
C LYS A 84 0.27 -7.50 -10.77
N PRO A 85 1.26 -6.63 -10.48
CA PRO A 85 1.41 -6.05 -9.15
C PRO A 85 0.13 -5.37 -8.68
N GLY A 86 -0.19 -5.51 -7.39
CA GLY A 86 -1.39 -4.91 -6.81
C GLY A 86 -1.88 -5.63 -5.55
N VAL A 87 -2.95 -5.08 -4.98
CA VAL A 87 -3.59 -5.60 -3.76
C VAL A 87 -4.36 -6.88 -4.05
N ILE A 88 -4.13 -7.89 -3.22
CA ILE A 88 -4.89 -9.15 -3.20
C ILE A 88 -6.04 -9.03 -2.21
N CYS A 89 -5.73 -8.56 -0.99
CA CYS A 89 -6.68 -8.37 0.10
C CYS A 89 -6.17 -7.28 1.03
N ALA A 90 -7.05 -6.43 1.54
CA ALA A 90 -6.73 -5.41 2.52
C ALA A 90 -7.67 -5.51 3.73
N SER A 91 -7.11 -5.31 4.92
CA SER A 91 -7.82 -5.25 6.20
C SER A 91 -8.06 -3.79 6.57
N PHE A 92 -9.32 -3.45 6.85
CA PHE A 92 -9.75 -2.09 7.17
C PHE A 92 -10.58 -2.08 8.45
N ASN A 93 -10.19 -1.23 9.40
CA ASN A 93 -10.83 -1.05 10.69
C ASN A 93 -12.01 -0.09 10.54
N ALA A 94 -13.12 -0.58 9.99
CA ALA A 94 -14.40 0.14 10.01
C ALA A 94 -14.91 0.18 11.46
N GLY A 95 -14.86 1.36 12.09
CA GLY A 95 -15.32 1.59 13.45
C GLY A 95 -16.82 1.56 13.64
#